data_AF-A0A960UQY8-F1
#
_entry.id   AF-A0A960UQY8-F1
#
_cell.length_a   1.000
_cell.length_b   1.000
_cell.length_c   1.000
_cell.angle_alpha   90.00
_cell.angle_beta   90.00
_cell.angle_gamma   90.00
#
_symmetry.space_group_name_H-M   'P 1'
#
loop_
_entity.id
_entity.type
_entity.pdbx_description
1 polymer ?
#
loop_
_entity_poly.entity_id
_entity_poly.type
_entity_poly.pdbx_seq_one_letter_code
_entity_poly.pdbx_strand_id
1 'polypeptide(L)'
;SPGGGCMNRIISSQTRPANFLRLSDGEEQAPERDFFRAAARGLQNSPRSIPSRFFYDDRGSELFQEITRLPEYYPAACEREVLTRQSQAIADYWGDNFGLIELGPGDGHKSYHLLKSLQQRQASFRYYPVDISSGVMSPLQDNLADLDLDFHGIVGDYEAGLRYLQGREERHVVLFLGSSIGNFSVAESLDFLRMLRMTLNEGDLLLIGFDMVKDPSVLIPAYSDRQGVTAQFNLNLLHRMNRELGADIDVGQFFHHAAFNPRTHAMESYLIAHQPVEFCLKDPFSRVEVTVSMDAFDCIQTETSQKYTHSDLEFLCRGAGFRSLKTFTDAQNYFYDCLWIADAPQIP
;
A
#
# COMPACT_ATOMS: atom_id res chain seq x y z
N SER A 1 14.07 6.53 -45.51
CA SER A 1 13.66 7.80 -44.90
C SER A 1 12.33 7.63 -44.19
N PRO A 2 12.20 8.12 -42.95
CA PRO A 2 11.29 7.59 -41.94
C PRO A 2 10.05 8.50 -41.74
N GLY A 3 9.09 8.04 -40.92
CA GLY A 3 8.15 8.96 -40.28
C GLY A 3 6.83 8.32 -39.89
N GLY A 4 6.65 8.01 -38.61
CA GLY A 4 5.37 7.56 -38.07
C GLY A 4 5.42 7.16 -36.60
N GLY A 5 6.18 7.87 -35.77
CA GLY A 5 6.17 7.70 -34.32
C GLY A 5 5.07 8.57 -33.70
N CYS A 6 4.12 7.94 -33.02
CA CYS A 6 3.13 8.61 -32.20
C CYS A 6 3.85 9.25 -30.98
N MET A 7 4.01 10.57 -30.99
CA MET A 7 4.55 11.30 -29.84
C MET A 7 3.41 11.59 -28.86
N ASN A 8 3.52 11.04 -27.64
CA ASN A 8 2.78 11.54 -26.49
C ASN A 8 3.16 13.01 -26.25
N ARG A 9 2.14 13.88 -26.21
CA ARG A 9 2.33 15.31 -25.98
C ARG A 9 2.56 15.57 -24.49
N ILE A 10 3.74 16.09 -24.15
CA ILE A 10 4.04 16.71 -22.86
C ILE A 10 3.51 18.15 -22.92
N ILE A 11 2.67 18.56 -21.97
CA ILE A 11 2.23 19.95 -21.81
C ILE A 11 3.02 20.55 -20.65
N SER A 12 3.89 21.53 -20.91
CA SER A 12 4.61 22.28 -19.85
C SER A 12 3.97 23.65 -19.64
N SER A 13 3.70 24.04 -18.39
CA SER A 13 3.40 25.42 -18.01
C SER A 13 4.34 25.88 -16.89
N GLN A 14 4.84 27.12 -17.00
CA GLN A 14 5.89 27.68 -16.14
C GLN A 14 5.32 28.25 -14.84
N THR A 15 5.42 27.47 -13.78
CA THR A 15 5.52 27.81 -12.34
C THR A 15 6.02 26.52 -11.69
N ARG A 16 7.03 26.55 -10.78
CA ARG A 16 7.79 25.36 -10.26
C ARG A 16 7.09 24.03 -10.61
N PRO A 17 7.49 23.31 -11.66
CA PRO A 17 6.64 22.24 -12.16
C PRO A 17 6.64 21.15 -11.11
N ALA A 18 5.46 20.88 -10.55
CA ALA A 18 5.19 19.60 -9.95
C ALA A 18 5.43 18.56 -11.06
N ASN A 19 6.64 17.99 -11.09
CA ASN A 19 7.04 16.96 -12.06
C ASN A 19 6.36 15.63 -11.68
N PHE A 20 5.03 15.62 -11.66
CA PHE A 20 4.26 14.41 -11.43
C PHE A 20 3.90 13.82 -12.78
N LEU A 21 4.49 12.67 -13.09
CA LEU A 21 4.13 11.90 -14.26
C LEU A 21 2.88 11.09 -13.95
N ARG A 22 1.79 11.32 -14.68
CA ARG A 22 0.60 10.47 -14.59
C ARG A 22 0.68 9.36 -15.61
N LEU A 23 0.66 8.12 -15.15
CA LEU A 23 0.55 6.93 -15.99
C LEU A 23 -0.92 6.56 -16.12
N SER A 24 -1.39 6.29 -17.34
CA SER A 24 -2.76 5.85 -17.60
C SER A 24 -2.72 4.56 -18.42
N ASP A 25 -3.34 3.51 -17.90
CA ASP A 25 -3.53 2.25 -18.62
C ASP A 25 -4.71 2.35 -19.59
N GLY A 26 -4.58 3.16 -20.66
CA GLY A 26 -5.40 3.06 -21.88
C GLY A 26 -6.92 3.26 -21.79
N GLU A 27 -7.49 3.36 -20.60
CA GLU A 27 -8.86 3.78 -20.32
C GLU A 27 -8.77 4.75 -19.14
N GLU A 28 -9.28 5.98 -19.29
CA GLU A 28 -9.71 6.77 -18.14
C GLU A 28 -10.86 6.01 -17.46
N GLN A 29 -10.57 4.92 -16.76
CA GLN A 29 -11.49 4.40 -15.77
C GLN A 29 -11.42 5.39 -14.61
N ALA A 30 -12.38 6.31 -14.60
CA ALA A 30 -12.61 7.15 -13.45
C ALA A 30 -12.60 6.27 -12.18
N PRO A 31 -11.86 6.63 -11.12
CA PRO A 31 -11.70 5.80 -9.92
C PRO A 31 -13.02 5.26 -9.35
N GLU A 32 -14.11 6.02 -9.51
CA GLU A 32 -15.46 5.67 -9.09
C GLU A 32 -16.04 4.48 -9.89
N ARG A 33 -15.62 4.30 -11.16
CA ARG A 33 -16.05 3.17 -12.00
C ARG A 33 -15.38 1.87 -11.60
N ASP A 34 -14.09 1.90 -11.25
CA ASP A 34 -13.42 0.72 -10.67
C ASP A 34 -14.05 0.38 -9.31
N PHE A 35 -14.31 1.40 -8.48
CA PHE A 35 -14.96 1.22 -7.20
C PHE A 35 -16.37 0.60 -7.33
N PHE A 36 -17.20 1.12 -8.23
CA PHE A 36 -18.52 0.54 -8.52
C PHE A 36 -18.42 -0.94 -8.91
N ARG A 37 -17.55 -1.27 -9.87
CA ARG A 37 -17.37 -2.65 -10.36
C ARG A 37 -16.93 -3.59 -9.24
N ALA A 38 -15.97 -3.15 -8.42
CA ALA A 38 -15.46 -3.95 -7.32
C ALA A 38 -16.51 -4.14 -6.22
N ALA A 39 -17.21 -3.08 -5.80
CA ALA A 39 -18.26 -3.15 -4.79
C ALA A 39 -19.46 -3.98 -5.27
N ALA A 40 -19.95 -3.73 -6.48
CA ALA A 40 -21.06 -4.47 -7.07
C ALA A 40 -20.77 -5.97 -7.18
N ARG A 41 -19.56 -6.35 -7.62
CA ARG A 41 -19.16 -7.76 -7.69
C ARG A 41 -18.96 -8.35 -6.30
N GLY A 42 -18.25 -7.64 -5.44
CA GLY A 42 -17.83 -8.09 -4.11
C GLY A 42 -19.01 -8.33 -3.16
N LEU A 43 -20.02 -7.47 -3.21
CA LEU A 43 -21.21 -7.56 -2.36
C LEU A 43 -22.25 -8.59 -2.83
N GLN A 44 -22.13 -9.09 -4.06
CA GLN A 44 -22.95 -10.18 -4.60
C GLN A 44 -22.32 -11.57 -4.38
N ASN A 45 -21.04 -11.62 -3.97
CA ASN A 45 -20.37 -12.88 -3.69
C ASN A 45 -20.83 -13.47 -2.33
N SER A 46 -20.63 -14.78 -2.18
CA SER A 46 -20.72 -15.46 -0.89
C SER A 46 -19.40 -16.20 -0.64
N PRO A 47 -18.54 -15.74 0.29
CA PRO A 47 -18.72 -14.58 1.18
C PRO A 47 -18.61 -13.22 0.47
N ARG A 48 -19.21 -12.18 1.06
CA ARG A 48 -19.12 -10.78 0.58
C ARG A 48 -17.80 -10.17 0.99
N SER A 49 -17.13 -9.49 0.06
CA SER A 49 -15.88 -8.78 0.37
C SER A 49 -15.66 -7.55 -0.50
N ILE A 50 -14.91 -6.59 0.02
CA ILE A 50 -14.48 -5.40 -0.73
C ILE A 50 -12.99 -5.21 -0.52
N PRO A 51 -12.20 -4.95 -1.59
CA PRO A 51 -10.77 -4.73 -1.46
C PRO A 51 -10.42 -3.51 -0.58
N SER A 52 -9.44 -3.67 0.32
CA SER A 52 -9.01 -2.62 1.26
C SER A 52 -8.44 -1.37 0.60
N ARG A 53 -7.99 -1.44 -0.66
CA ARG A 53 -7.55 -0.26 -1.44
C ARG A 53 -8.62 0.84 -1.51
N PHE A 54 -9.90 0.49 -1.36
CA PHE A 54 -11.00 1.46 -1.39
C PHE A 54 -11.21 2.21 -0.07
N PHE A 55 -10.48 1.89 1.00
CA PHE A 55 -10.47 2.73 2.20
C PHE A 55 -9.87 4.11 1.95
N TYR A 56 -8.91 4.22 1.04
CA TYR A 56 -8.04 5.39 0.91
C TYR A 56 -8.63 6.47 -0.02
N ASP A 57 -9.84 6.93 0.27
CA ASP A 57 -10.26 8.28 -0.14
C ASP A 57 -9.57 9.33 0.76
N ASP A 58 -9.83 10.62 0.54
CA ASP A 58 -9.21 11.69 1.34
C ASP A 58 -9.47 11.48 2.86
N ARG A 59 -10.73 11.20 3.24
CA ARG A 59 -11.10 11.00 4.64
C ARG A 59 -10.52 9.72 5.24
N GLY A 60 -10.50 8.62 4.48
CA GLY A 60 -9.91 7.37 4.94
C GLY A 60 -8.41 7.48 5.12
N SER A 61 -7.72 8.25 4.26
CA SER A 61 -6.30 8.55 4.40
C SER A 61 -6.02 9.35 5.68
N GLU A 62 -6.85 10.36 6.00
CA GLU A 62 -6.79 11.07 7.29
C GLU A 62 -6.99 10.13 8.49
N LEU A 63 -8.03 9.29 8.44
CA LEU A 63 -8.33 8.32 9.49
C LEU A 63 -7.18 7.32 9.69
N PHE A 64 -6.55 6.86 8.61
CA PHE A 64 -5.37 6.01 8.71
C PHE A 64 -4.19 6.74 9.36
N GLN A 65 -4.00 8.03 9.08
CA GLN A 65 -3.00 8.85 9.75
C GLN A 65 -3.29 9.06 11.24
N GLU A 66 -4.55 9.08 11.65
CA GLU A 66 -4.94 9.04 13.05
C GLU A 66 -4.62 7.66 13.67
N ILE A 67 -4.92 6.56 12.96
CA ILE A 67 -4.61 5.18 13.38
C ILE A 67 -3.12 5.00 13.67
N THR A 68 -2.22 5.50 12.80
CA THR A 68 -0.76 5.34 12.97
C THR A 68 -0.20 6.00 14.24
N ARG A 69 -0.99 6.86 14.90
CA ARG A 69 -0.64 7.57 16.14
C ARG A 69 -1.29 6.95 17.38
N LEU A 70 -2.19 5.99 17.22
CA LEU A 70 -2.84 5.31 18.33
C LEU A 70 -1.82 4.49 19.13
N PRO A 71 -1.94 4.44 20.47
CA PRO A 71 -1.05 3.64 21.30
C PRO A 71 -1.20 2.13 21.04
N GLU A 72 -2.39 1.68 20.61
CA GLU A 72 -2.62 0.28 20.25
C GLU A 72 -2.01 -0.11 18.88
N TYR A 73 -1.88 0.82 17.94
CA TYR A 73 -1.38 0.54 16.59
C TYR A 73 0.16 0.56 16.53
N TYR A 74 0.77 -0.49 17.07
CA TYR A 74 2.22 -0.63 17.12
C TYR A 74 2.96 -0.67 15.75
N PRO A 75 2.39 -1.15 14.62
CA PRO A 75 3.20 -1.37 13.40
C PRO A 75 3.95 -0.13 12.93
N ALA A 76 3.28 1.02 12.90
CA ALA A 76 3.88 2.29 12.49
C ALA A 76 5.00 2.74 13.44
N ALA A 77 4.83 2.52 14.75
CA ALA A 77 5.84 2.87 15.74
C ALA A 77 7.07 1.95 15.66
N CYS A 78 6.86 0.65 15.48
CA CYS A 78 7.94 -0.34 15.34
C CYS A 78 8.76 -0.09 14.06
N GLU A 79 8.11 0.07 12.90
CA GLU A 79 8.81 0.36 11.65
C GLU A 79 9.59 1.69 11.73
N ARG A 80 8.99 2.73 12.30
CA ARG A 80 9.69 4.00 12.54
C ARG A 80 10.91 3.83 13.44
N GLU A 81 10.84 2.98 14.47
CA GLU A 81 12.00 2.65 15.31
C GLU A 81 13.13 2.05 14.47
N VAL A 82 12.82 1.08 13.61
CA VAL A 82 13.79 0.46 12.69
C VAL A 82 14.43 1.52 11.80
N LEU A 83 13.61 2.27 11.06
CA LEU A 83 14.07 3.27 10.09
C LEU A 83 14.84 4.41 10.77
N THR A 84 14.52 4.78 12.00
CA THR A 84 15.24 5.84 12.73
C THR A 84 16.58 5.35 13.27
N ARG A 85 16.61 4.17 13.89
CA ARG A 85 17.82 3.66 14.58
C ARG A 85 18.80 2.99 13.64
N GLN A 86 18.31 2.48 12.51
CA GLN A 86 19.08 1.61 11.61
C GLN A 86 19.17 2.16 10.19
N SER A 87 18.69 3.39 9.91
CA SER A 87 18.79 4.03 8.58
C SER A 87 20.20 3.98 8.00
N GLN A 88 21.20 4.28 8.83
CA GLN A 88 22.60 4.27 8.41
C GLN A 88 23.04 2.86 7.98
N ALA A 89 22.73 1.84 8.78
CA ALA A 89 23.07 0.46 8.47
C ALA A 89 22.30 -0.07 7.24
N ILE A 90 21.08 0.39 7.01
CA ILE A 90 20.29 0.09 5.81
C ILE A 90 20.96 0.72 4.57
N ALA A 91 21.26 2.02 4.64
CA ALA A 91 21.87 2.79 3.55
C ALA A 91 23.25 2.25 3.12
N ASP A 92 24.00 1.62 4.02
CA ASP A 92 25.32 1.04 3.70
C ASP A 92 25.26 -0.07 2.62
N TYR A 93 24.08 -0.67 2.37
CA TYR A 93 23.93 -1.71 1.35
C TYR A 93 23.65 -1.17 -0.07
N TRP A 94 23.28 0.10 -0.20
CA TRP A 94 22.70 0.62 -1.44
C TRP A 94 23.77 1.09 -2.43
N GLY A 95 24.93 1.51 -1.92
CA GLY A 95 26.00 2.07 -2.73
C GLY A 95 25.67 3.50 -3.21
N ASP A 96 26.22 3.87 -4.36
CA ASP A 96 26.01 5.16 -5.01
C ASP A 96 25.39 4.99 -6.40
N ASN A 97 24.75 6.05 -6.90
CA ASN A 97 24.13 6.14 -8.22
C ASN A 97 23.01 5.11 -8.43
N PHE A 98 21.92 5.26 -7.67
CA PHE A 98 20.74 4.40 -7.76
C PHE A 98 19.44 5.22 -7.87
N GLY A 99 18.39 4.57 -8.37
CA GLY A 99 17.01 5.06 -8.28
C GLY A 99 16.33 4.48 -7.05
N LEU A 100 15.89 5.33 -6.13
CA LEU A 100 15.10 4.95 -4.97
C LEU A 100 13.62 5.01 -5.31
N ILE A 101 13.00 3.86 -5.47
CA ILE A 101 11.58 3.73 -5.81
C ILE A 101 10.80 3.47 -4.54
N GLU A 102 9.88 4.36 -4.15
CA GLU A 102 9.03 4.13 -2.97
C GLU A 102 7.59 3.87 -3.41
N LEU A 103 7.10 2.66 -3.13
CA LEU A 103 5.74 2.25 -3.47
C LEU A 103 4.80 2.60 -2.31
N GLY A 104 3.87 3.52 -2.56
CA GLY A 104 2.91 4.00 -1.56
C GLY A 104 3.59 4.79 -0.43
N PRO A 105 4.29 5.91 -0.74
CA PRO A 105 5.01 6.71 0.25
C PRO A 105 4.11 7.38 1.29
N GLY A 106 2.81 7.54 0.98
CA GLY A 106 1.89 8.30 1.81
C GLY A 106 2.38 9.74 2.01
N ASP A 107 2.56 10.14 3.27
CA ASP A 107 3.05 11.48 3.65
C ASP A 107 4.58 11.57 3.78
N GLY A 108 5.31 10.48 3.53
CA GLY A 108 6.77 10.43 3.54
C GLY A 108 7.41 10.36 4.93
N HIS A 109 6.64 10.34 6.02
CA HIS A 109 7.22 10.36 7.37
C HIS A 109 8.08 9.13 7.69
N LYS A 110 7.76 7.97 7.09
CA LYS A 110 8.52 6.73 7.28
C LYS A 110 9.88 6.81 6.61
N SER A 111 9.89 7.16 5.32
CA SER A 111 11.11 7.23 4.51
C SER A 111 11.96 8.45 4.83
N TYR A 112 11.42 9.50 5.47
CA TYR A 112 12.16 10.71 5.85
C TYR A 112 13.50 10.41 6.54
N HIS A 113 13.52 9.52 7.54
CA HIS A 113 14.74 9.18 8.28
C HIS A 113 15.82 8.52 7.40
N LEU A 114 15.38 7.73 6.42
CA LEU A 114 16.26 7.03 5.49
C LEU A 114 16.78 7.99 4.42
N LEU A 115 15.90 8.79 3.80
CA LEU A 115 16.25 9.84 2.84
C LEU A 115 17.25 10.83 3.45
N LYS A 116 17.01 11.28 4.68
CA LYS A 116 17.93 12.15 5.42
C LYS A 116 19.29 11.50 5.64
N SER A 117 19.33 10.21 5.99
CA SER A 117 20.58 9.47 6.16
C SER A 117 21.37 9.37 4.85
N LEU A 118 20.70 9.19 3.71
CA LEU A 118 21.35 9.16 2.39
C LEU A 118 21.94 10.51 2.02
N GLN A 119 21.19 11.60 2.25
CA GLN A 119 21.67 12.95 1.98
C GLN A 119 22.87 13.32 2.88
N GLN A 120 22.85 12.94 4.17
CA GLN A 120 23.98 13.16 5.09
C GLN A 120 25.26 12.44 4.65
N ARG A 121 25.11 11.31 3.97
CA ARG A 121 26.23 10.55 3.38
C ARG A 121 26.63 11.04 2.00
N GLN A 122 25.93 12.04 1.46
CA GLN A 122 26.14 12.56 0.11
C GLN A 122 25.96 11.47 -0.97
N ALA A 123 25.07 10.51 -0.73
CA ALA A 123 24.77 9.47 -1.70
C ALA A 123 24.15 10.11 -2.96
N SER A 124 24.56 9.64 -4.13
CA SER A 124 23.96 10.07 -5.40
C SER A 124 22.76 9.20 -5.73
N PHE A 125 21.54 9.74 -5.67
CA PHE A 125 20.33 8.99 -6.00
C PHE A 125 19.22 9.87 -6.57
N ARG A 126 18.30 9.23 -7.32
CA ARG A 126 17.04 9.82 -7.77
C ARG A 126 15.89 9.23 -6.98
N TYR A 127 14.91 10.04 -6.57
CA TYR A 127 13.79 9.59 -5.78
C TYR A 127 12.51 9.51 -6.62
N TYR A 128 11.93 8.31 -6.69
CA TYR A 128 10.76 7.96 -7.47
C TYR A 128 9.61 7.48 -6.55
N PRO A 129 8.86 8.40 -5.92
CA PRO A 129 7.64 8.02 -5.23
C PRO A 129 6.55 7.63 -6.22
N VAL A 130 5.92 6.47 -5.99
CA VAL A 130 4.84 5.92 -6.80
C VAL A 130 3.59 5.76 -5.93
N ASP A 131 2.51 6.45 -6.29
CA ASP A 131 1.22 6.34 -5.60
C ASP A 131 0.06 6.46 -6.57
N ILE A 132 -1.05 5.78 -6.28
CA ILE A 132 -2.27 5.86 -7.09
C ILE A 132 -2.97 7.21 -6.90
N SER A 133 -2.83 7.81 -5.72
CA SER A 133 -3.43 9.10 -5.40
C SER A 133 -2.55 10.26 -5.86
N SER A 134 -3.04 11.06 -6.80
CA SER A 134 -2.39 12.33 -7.11
C SER A 134 -2.41 13.31 -5.93
N GLY A 135 -3.38 13.16 -5.01
CA GLY A 135 -3.58 14.05 -3.87
C GLY A 135 -2.45 13.99 -2.84
N VAL A 136 -1.72 12.86 -2.75
CA VAL A 136 -0.64 12.69 -1.78
C VAL A 136 0.71 13.24 -2.26
N MET A 137 0.90 13.42 -3.58
CA MET A 137 2.18 13.79 -4.16
C MET A 137 2.67 15.20 -3.75
N SER A 138 1.78 16.19 -3.76
CA SER A 138 2.12 17.55 -3.32
C SER A 138 2.43 17.61 -1.81
N PRO A 139 1.56 17.10 -0.91
CA PRO A 139 1.89 17.02 0.51
C PRO A 139 3.18 16.27 0.82
N LEU A 140 3.45 15.16 0.12
CA LEU A 140 4.71 14.42 0.25
C LEU A 140 5.91 15.29 -0.10
N GLN A 141 5.87 15.99 -1.23
CA GLN A 141 6.95 16.88 -1.64
C GLN A 141 7.17 18.02 -0.64
N ASP A 142 6.09 18.59 -0.09
CA ASP A 142 6.15 19.64 0.93
C ASP A 142 6.76 19.12 2.24
N ASN A 143 6.41 17.90 2.67
CA ASN A 143 6.94 17.27 3.87
C ASN A 143 8.42 16.92 3.77
N LEU A 144 8.94 16.77 2.56
CA LEU A 144 10.35 16.46 2.28
C LEU A 144 11.14 17.69 1.80
N ALA A 145 10.56 18.90 1.84
CA ALA A 145 11.14 20.10 1.24
C ALA A 145 12.43 20.59 1.92
N ASP A 146 12.74 20.13 3.14
CA ASP A 146 14.02 20.38 3.81
C ASP A 146 15.15 19.45 3.32
N LEU A 147 14.81 18.41 2.58
CA LEU A 147 15.75 17.50 1.94
C LEU A 147 15.99 17.93 0.48
N ASP A 148 17.25 17.90 0.04
CA ASP A 148 17.63 18.23 -1.33
C ASP A 148 17.55 16.95 -2.18
N LEU A 149 16.34 16.66 -2.68
CA LEU A 149 16.02 15.44 -3.40
C LEU A 149 15.80 15.71 -4.90
N ASP A 150 16.39 14.89 -5.76
CA ASP A 150 16.00 14.78 -7.16
C ASP A 150 14.68 14.00 -7.26
N PHE A 151 13.57 14.70 -7.02
CA PHE A 151 12.22 14.16 -6.85
C PHE A 151 11.48 14.00 -8.19
N HIS A 152 11.04 12.78 -8.51
CA HIS A 152 10.31 12.41 -9.73
C HIS A 152 9.05 11.62 -9.37
N GLY A 153 7.97 12.33 -9.03
CA GLY A 153 6.72 11.69 -8.61
C GLY A 153 6.00 10.99 -9.77
N ILE A 154 5.46 9.80 -9.50
CA ILE A 154 4.73 8.98 -10.46
C ILE A 154 3.34 8.70 -9.89
N VAL A 155 2.31 9.12 -10.60
CA VAL A 155 0.91 8.84 -10.27
C VAL A 155 0.44 7.66 -11.11
N GLY A 156 0.18 6.54 -10.45
CA GLY A 156 -0.23 5.28 -11.05
C GLY A 156 -0.19 4.17 -10.01
N ASP A 157 -0.74 3.00 -10.36
CA ASP A 157 -0.56 1.83 -9.49
C ASP A 157 0.92 1.38 -9.45
N TYR A 158 1.21 0.48 -8.52
CA TYR A 158 2.58 -0.02 -8.31
C TYR A 158 3.15 -0.70 -9.55
N GLU A 159 2.34 -1.45 -10.30
CA GLU A 159 2.81 -2.17 -11.49
C GLU A 159 3.15 -1.20 -12.62
N ALA A 160 2.29 -0.23 -12.90
CA ALA A 160 2.52 0.81 -13.89
C ALA A 160 3.79 1.61 -13.57
N GLY A 161 3.97 2.04 -12.32
CA GLY A 161 5.16 2.77 -11.88
C GLY A 161 6.44 1.95 -12.02
N LEU A 162 6.43 0.69 -11.59
CA LEU A 162 7.58 -0.22 -11.73
C LEU A 162 7.94 -0.49 -13.19
N ARG A 163 6.93 -0.73 -14.05
CA ARG A 163 7.13 -0.93 -15.50
C ARG A 163 7.68 0.32 -16.18
N TYR A 164 7.24 1.51 -15.77
CA TYR A 164 7.77 2.76 -16.31
C TYR A 164 9.27 2.94 -15.99
N LEU A 165 9.72 2.44 -14.85
CA LEU A 165 11.12 2.52 -14.43
C LEU A 165 11.97 1.34 -14.92
N GLN A 166 11.36 0.27 -15.42
CA GLN A 166 12.07 -0.93 -15.87
C GLN A 166 13.11 -0.63 -16.98
N GLY A 167 14.25 -1.33 -16.91
CA GLY A 167 15.27 -1.30 -17.96
C GLY A 167 16.20 -0.09 -17.94
N ARG A 168 16.10 0.76 -16.92
CA ARG A 168 17.07 1.84 -16.66
C ARG A 168 18.44 1.26 -16.27
N GLU A 169 19.50 2.00 -16.57
CA GLU A 169 20.89 1.57 -16.34
C GLU A 169 21.32 1.69 -14.87
N GLU A 170 20.76 2.65 -14.13
CA GLU A 170 20.98 2.74 -12.70
C GLU A 170 20.44 1.50 -11.98
N ARG A 171 21.09 1.14 -10.87
CA ARG A 171 20.53 0.17 -9.93
C ARG A 171 19.26 0.76 -9.31
N HIS A 172 18.24 -0.07 -9.09
CA HIS A 172 17.09 0.33 -8.30
C HIS A 172 17.12 -0.23 -6.87
N VAL A 173 16.65 0.60 -5.95
CA VAL A 173 16.30 0.21 -4.59
C VAL A 173 14.82 0.49 -4.42
N VAL A 174 14.02 -0.56 -4.29
CA VAL A 174 12.58 -0.45 -4.06
C VAL A 174 12.30 -0.47 -2.57
N LEU A 175 11.50 0.47 -2.08
CA LEU A 175 10.93 0.51 -0.75
C LEU A 175 9.46 0.11 -0.84
N PHE A 176 9.07 -0.91 -0.07
CA PHE A 176 7.67 -1.27 0.12
C PHE A 176 7.38 -1.46 1.62
N LEU A 177 7.02 -0.35 2.26
CA LEU A 177 6.98 -0.21 3.71
C LEU A 177 5.55 -0.37 4.26
N GLY A 178 5.44 -0.38 5.59
CA GLY A 178 4.20 -0.39 6.35
C GLY A 178 3.53 -1.74 6.49
N SER A 179 4.19 -2.83 6.09
CA SER A 179 3.53 -4.12 5.94
C SER A 179 2.31 -4.04 5.02
N SER A 180 2.35 -3.13 4.03
CA SER A 180 1.31 -2.96 3.01
C SER A 180 1.09 -4.24 2.19
N ILE A 181 2.15 -5.06 2.03
CA ILE A 181 2.08 -6.42 1.50
C ILE A 181 1.09 -7.31 2.27
N GLY A 182 0.85 -7.03 3.54
CA GLY A 182 -0.10 -7.74 4.39
C GLY A 182 -1.56 -7.60 3.95
N ASN A 183 -1.88 -6.65 3.06
CA ASN A 183 -3.21 -6.54 2.45
C ASN A 183 -3.55 -7.70 1.50
N PHE A 184 -2.57 -8.54 1.20
CA PHE A 184 -2.69 -9.73 0.37
C PHE A 184 -2.61 -10.99 1.24
N SER A 185 -3.26 -12.06 0.80
CA SER A 185 -2.92 -13.40 1.30
C SER A 185 -1.44 -13.73 0.99
N VAL A 186 -0.88 -14.76 1.63
CA VAL A 186 0.50 -15.20 1.35
C VAL A 186 0.70 -15.57 -0.13
N ALA A 187 -0.29 -16.18 -0.78
CA ALA A 187 -0.21 -16.53 -2.19
C ALA A 187 -0.23 -15.29 -3.10
N GLU A 188 -1.14 -14.35 -2.84
CA GLU A 188 -1.21 -13.08 -3.58
C GLU A 188 0.05 -12.22 -3.34
N SER A 189 0.59 -12.24 -2.12
CA SER A 189 1.87 -11.59 -1.78
C SER A 189 3.00 -12.14 -2.64
N LEU A 190 3.07 -13.46 -2.81
CA LEU A 190 4.07 -14.11 -3.65
C LEU A 190 3.93 -13.70 -5.13
N ASP A 191 2.70 -13.65 -5.64
CA ASP A 191 2.44 -13.25 -7.03
C ASP A 191 2.79 -11.77 -7.26
N PHE A 192 2.46 -10.89 -6.32
CA PHE A 192 2.90 -9.49 -6.36
C PHE A 192 4.43 -9.37 -6.34
N LEU A 193 5.12 -10.09 -5.45
CA LEU A 193 6.58 -10.06 -5.38
C LEU A 193 7.24 -10.62 -6.63
N ARG A 194 6.65 -11.62 -7.29
CA ARG A 194 7.11 -12.11 -8.61
C ARG A 194 6.93 -11.06 -9.69
N MET A 195 5.79 -10.37 -9.72
CA MET A 195 5.57 -9.24 -10.63
C MET A 195 6.65 -8.17 -10.42
N LEU A 196 6.87 -7.74 -9.19
CA LEU A 196 7.92 -6.79 -8.82
C LEU A 196 9.31 -7.31 -9.24
N ARG A 197 9.62 -8.59 -9.00
CA ARG A 197 10.90 -9.18 -9.42
C ARG A 197 11.13 -9.08 -10.93
N MET A 198 10.08 -9.21 -11.75
CA MET A 198 10.17 -9.14 -13.21
C MET A 198 10.50 -7.74 -13.72
N THR A 199 10.22 -6.68 -12.95
CA THR A 199 10.56 -5.30 -13.32
C THR A 199 11.97 -4.89 -12.89
N LEU A 200 12.65 -5.73 -12.11
CA LEU A 200 13.98 -5.45 -11.54
C LEU A 200 15.11 -6.12 -12.34
N ASN A 201 16.22 -5.40 -12.46
CA ASN A 201 17.46 -5.91 -12.99
C ASN A 201 18.17 -6.81 -11.96
N GLU A 202 19.12 -7.62 -12.43
CA GLU A 202 19.98 -8.38 -11.51
C GLU A 202 20.79 -7.43 -10.63
N GLY A 203 20.78 -7.69 -9.32
CA GLY A 203 21.46 -6.88 -8.33
C GLY A 203 20.63 -5.74 -7.74
N ASP A 204 19.45 -5.42 -8.29
CA ASP A 204 18.52 -4.45 -7.68
C ASP A 204 18.08 -4.91 -6.28
N LEU A 205 17.68 -3.96 -5.43
CA LEU A 205 17.33 -4.21 -4.05
C LEU A 205 15.84 -3.98 -3.79
N LEU A 206 15.30 -4.73 -2.84
CA LEU A 206 13.98 -4.52 -2.25
C LEU A 206 14.14 -4.44 -0.72
N LEU A 207 13.76 -3.31 -0.13
CA LEU A 207 13.51 -3.20 1.31
C LEU A 207 12.00 -3.28 1.53
N ILE A 208 11.56 -4.33 2.20
CA ILE A 208 10.14 -4.61 2.41
C ILE A 208 9.85 -4.82 3.90
N GLY A 209 8.83 -4.13 4.40
CA GLY A 209 8.38 -4.22 5.79
C GLY A 209 7.35 -5.32 5.99
N PHE A 210 7.50 -6.11 7.06
CA PHE A 210 6.59 -7.19 7.44
C PHE A 210 6.20 -7.08 8.92
N ASP A 211 4.90 -7.14 9.20
CA ASP A 211 4.40 -7.29 10.55
C ASP A 211 4.32 -8.77 10.95
N MET A 212 5.01 -9.14 12.02
CA MET A 212 5.20 -10.55 12.39
C MET A 212 4.04 -11.13 13.18
N VAL A 213 3.89 -12.45 13.16
CA VAL A 213 2.99 -13.16 14.08
C VAL A 213 3.43 -12.91 15.53
N LYS A 214 2.47 -12.56 16.39
CA LYS A 214 2.66 -12.31 17.82
C LYS A 214 1.36 -12.57 18.57
N ASP A 215 1.36 -12.34 19.88
CA ASP A 215 0.22 -12.59 20.74
C ASP A 215 -1.04 -11.85 20.23
N PRO A 216 -2.19 -12.55 20.04
CA PRO A 216 -3.44 -11.92 19.62
C PRO A 216 -3.91 -10.79 20.53
N SER A 217 -3.54 -10.79 21.81
CA SER A 217 -3.83 -9.69 22.75
C SER A 217 -3.11 -8.38 22.41
N VAL A 218 -2.06 -8.43 21.59
CA VAL A 218 -1.38 -7.26 21.02
C VAL A 218 -1.96 -6.93 19.64
N LEU A 219 -2.25 -7.96 18.83
CA LEU A 219 -2.75 -7.78 17.46
C LEU A 219 -4.17 -7.19 17.43
N ILE A 220 -5.11 -7.74 18.19
CA ILE A 220 -6.52 -7.37 18.11
C ILE A 220 -6.74 -5.89 18.47
N PRO A 221 -6.16 -5.33 19.56
CA PRO A 221 -6.33 -3.91 19.88
C PRO A 221 -5.79 -2.97 18.81
N ALA A 222 -4.77 -3.36 18.03
CA ALA A 222 -4.27 -2.54 16.93
C ALA A 222 -5.33 -2.34 15.83
N TYR A 223 -6.27 -3.28 15.67
CA TYR A 223 -7.35 -3.20 14.68
C TYR A 223 -8.72 -2.95 15.30
N SER A 224 -8.79 -2.85 16.63
CA SER A 224 -10.01 -2.64 17.40
C SER A 224 -9.70 -1.71 18.57
N ASP A 225 -9.19 -0.53 18.23
CA ASP A 225 -8.75 0.46 19.21
C ASP A 225 -9.93 0.98 20.04
N ARG A 226 -9.64 1.35 21.30
CA ARG A 226 -10.68 1.81 22.23
C ARG A 226 -11.27 3.16 21.85
N GLN A 227 -10.57 3.95 21.04
CA GLN A 227 -11.02 5.28 20.61
C GLN A 227 -12.01 5.18 19.43
N GLY A 228 -12.14 4.01 18.81
CA GLY A 228 -13.05 3.75 17.71
C GLY A 228 -12.60 4.37 16.39
N VAL A 229 -11.31 4.72 16.24
CA VAL A 229 -10.81 5.35 15.02
C VAL A 229 -10.72 4.33 13.89
N THR A 230 -10.27 3.09 14.18
CA THR A 230 -10.27 1.98 13.21
C THR A 230 -11.67 1.58 12.79
N ALA A 231 -12.64 1.65 13.71
CA ALA A 231 -14.04 1.43 13.39
C ALA A 231 -14.56 2.51 12.42
N GLN A 232 -14.23 3.78 12.65
CA GLN A 232 -14.57 4.87 11.73
C GLN A 232 -13.89 4.70 10.36
N PHE A 233 -12.62 4.29 10.34
CA PHE A 233 -11.88 3.98 9.11
C PHE A 233 -12.56 2.89 8.29
N ASN A 234 -13.00 1.81 8.95
CA ASN A 234 -13.69 0.72 8.27
C ASN A 234 -15.08 1.14 7.77
N LEU A 235 -15.87 1.83 8.62
CA LEU A 235 -17.21 2.33 8.26
C LEU A 235 -17.17 3.42 7.18
N ASN A 236 -16.06 4.13 7.01
CA ASN A 236 -15.87 5.12 5.94
C ASN A 236 -16.12 4.52 4.56
N LEU A 237 -15.90 3.22 4.36
CA LEU A 237 -16.19 2.53 3.11
C LEU A 237 -17.68 2.65 2.72
N LEU A 238 -18.60 2.58 3.69
CA LEU A 238 -20.04 2.75 3.47
C LEU A 238 -20.40 4.22 3.18
N HIS A 239 -19.78 5.16 3.90
CA HIS A 239 -19.92 6.59 3.61
C HIS A 239 -19.46 6.93 2.19
N ARG A 240 -18.36 6.31 1.75
CA ARG A 240 -17.83 6.43 0.40
C ARG A 240 -18.81 5.88 -0.64
N MET A 241 -19.43 4.71 -0.41
CA MET A 241 -20.48 4.19 -1.30
C MET A 241 -21.67 5.15 -1.42
N ASN A 242 -22.13 5.72 -0.30
CA ASN A 242 -23.23 6.69 -0.34
C ASN A 242 -22.86 7.92 -1.19
N ARG A 243 -21.63 8.41 -1.06
CA ARG A 243 -21.15 9.60 -1.78
C ARG A 243 -20.88 9.34 -3.27
N GLU A 244 -20.16 8.27 -3.60
CA GLU A 244 -19.63 8.01 -4.95
C GLU A 244 -20.55 7.11 -5.79
N LEU A 245 -21.27 6.18 -5.15
CA LEU A 245 -22.09 5.18 -5.82
C LEU A 245 -23.60 5.45 -5.62
N GLY A 246 -23.96 6.61 -5.08
CA GLY A 246 -25.35 7.00 -4.84
C GLY A 246 -26.13 6.01 -3.96
N ALA A 247 -25.42 5.31 -3.08
CA ALA A 247 -26.02 4.36 -2.15
C ALA A 247 -26.79 5.08 -1.04
N ASP A 248 -27.78 4.40 -0.48
CA ASP A 248 -28.68 4.89 0.57
C ASP A 248 -28.49 4.10 1.88
N ILE A 249 -27.24 3.77 2.19
CA ILE A 249 -26.87 2.95 3.34
C ILE A 249 -27.03 3.75 4.64
N ASP A 250 -27.87 3.27 5.55
CA ASP A 250 -27.82 3.70 6.96
C ASP A 250 -26.59 3.06 7.63
N VAL A 251 -25.49 3.81 7.67
CA VAL A 251 -24.22 3.35 8.26
C VAL A 251 -24.37 2.97 9.73
N GLY A 252 -25.36 3.53 10.45
CA GLY A 252 -25.66 3.17 11.84
C GLY A 252 -26.17 1.73 12.01
N GLN A 253 -26.58 1.06 10.93
CA GLN A 253 -26.95 -0.36 10.95
C GLN A 253 -25.76 -1.30 10.84
N PHE A 254 -24.53 -0.79 10.74
CA PHE A 254 -23.33 -1.59 10.65
C PHE A 254 -22.42 -1.35 11.84
N PHE A 255 -21.74 -2.42 12.28
CA PHE A 255 -20.66 -2.31 13.25
C PHE A 255 -19.38 -2.94 12.72
N HIS A 256 -18.28 -2.34 13.14
CA HIS A 256 -16.94 -2.85 12.89
C HIS A 256 -16.66 -4.06 13.78
N HIS A 257 -16.06 -5.10 13.19
CA HIS A 257 -15.50 -6.23 13.91
C HIS A 257 -14.11 -6.56 13.35
N ALA A 258 -13.14 -6.75 14.24
CA ALA A 258 -11.81 -7.23 13.88
C ALA A 258 -11.55 -8.58 14.57
N ALA A 259 -11.02 -9.54 13.84
CA ALA A 259 -10.70 -10.87 14.35
C ALA A 259 -9.30 -11.29 13.93
N PHE A 260 -8.59 -12.00 14.81
CA PHE A 260 -7.38 -12.71 14.42
C PHE A 260 -7.74 -14.13 13.98
N ASN A 261 -7.38 -14.50 12.77
CA ASN A 261 -7.55 -15.85 12.25
C ASN A 261 -6.26 -16.67 12.50
N PRO A 262 -6.26 -17.62 13.45
CA PRO A 262 -5.05 -18.36 13.81
C PRO A 262 -4.62 -19.39 12.76
N ARG A 263 -5.44 -19.66 11.74
CA ARG A 263 -5.08 -20.59 10.66
C ARG A 263 -4.34 -19.90 9.53
N THR A 264 -4.76 -18.69 9.20
CA THR A 264 -4.13 -17.87 8.15
C THR A 264 -3.09 -16.94 8.73
N HIS A 265 -3.10 -16.67 10.04
CA HIS A 265 -2.33 -15.63 10.71
C HIS A 265 -2.67 -14.20 10.24
N ALA A 266 -3.90 -13.96 9.82
CA ALA A 266 -4.34 -12.63 9.41
C ALA A 266 -5.19 -11.96 10.50
N MET A 267 -5.04 -10.65 10.65
CA MET A 267 -6.12 -9.82 11.17
C MET A 267 -7.13 -9.61 10.04
N GLU A 268 -8.40 -9.83 10.31
CA GLU A 268 -9.50 -9.71 9.36
C GLU A 268 -10.47 -8.65 9.88
N SER A 269 -10.81 -7.68 9.04
CA SER A 269 -11.76 -6.61 9.37
C SER A 269 -13.07 -6.83 8.64
N TYR A 270 -14.18 -6.64 9.36
CA TYR A 270 -15.52 -6.86 8.89
C TYR A 270 -16.43 -5.67 9.21
N LEU A 271 -17.40 -5.45 8.33
CA LEU A 271 -18.61 -4.68 8.61
C LEU A 271 -19.78 -5.65 8.73
N ILE A 272 -20.45 -5.64 9.88
CA ILE A 272 -21.53 -6.58 10.20
C ILE A 272 -22.84 -5.81 10.31
N ALA A 273 -23.88 -6.28 9.62
CA ALA A 273 -25.21 -5.68 9.70
C ALA A 273 -25.89 -6.06 11.04
N HIS A 274 -26.43 -5.09 11.77
CA HIS A 274 -27.18 -5.32 13.01
C HIS A 274 -28.56 -5.95 12.78
N GLN A 275 -29.16 -5.67 11.62
CA GLN A 275 -30.51 -6.07 11.21
C GLN A 275 -30.48 -6.38 9.72
N PRO A 276 -31.56 -6.97 9.15
CA PRO A 276 -31.64 -7.09 7.70
C PRO A 276 -31.60 -5.71 7.05
N VAL A 277 -30.76 -5.56 6.03
CA VAL A 277 -30.58 -4.29 5.29
C VAL A 277 -30.68 -4.53 3.79
N GLU A 278 -31.20 -3.53 3.10
CA GLU A 278 -31.22 -3.48 1.64
C GLU A 278 -30.82 -2.08 1.20
N PHE A 279 -29.92 -1.99 0.23
CA PHE A 279 -29.47 -0.74 -0.37
C PHE A 279 -29.10 -0.94 -1.83
N CYS A 280 -29.05 0.15 -2.59
CA CYS A 280 -28.75 0.11 -4.02
C CYS A 280 -27.43 0.81 -4.35
N LEU A 281 -26.52 0.14 -5.07
CA LEU A 281 -25.36 0.77 -5.67
C LEU A 281 -25.69 1.23 -7.10
N LYS A 282 -25.31 2.45 -7.47
CA LYS A 282 -25.53 3.04 -8.79
C LYS A 282 -24.20 3.28 -9.48
N ASP A 283 -24.09 2.87 -10.74
CA ASP A 283 -22.94 3.20 -11.56
C ASP A 283 -22.98 4.69 -11.92
N PRO A 284 -22.01 5.52 -11.49
CA PRO A 284 -22.03 6.95 -11.80
C PRO A 284 -21.92 7.27 -13.30
N PHE A 285 -21.55 6.28 -14.14
CA PHE A 285 -21.34 6.45 -15.58
C PHE A 285 -22.36 5.70 -16.44
N SER A 286 -23.33 5.01 -15.84
CA SER A 286 -24.36 4.28 -16.59
C SER A 286 -25.70 4.26 -15.86
N ARG A 287 -26.68 3.50 -16.38
CA ARG A 287 -27.96 3.26 -15.72
C ARG A 287 -28.00 1.94 -14.97
N VAL A 288 -26.83 1.33 -14.75
CA VAL A 288 -26.73 0.05 -14.03
C VAL A 288 -26.86 0.33 -12.54
N GLU A 289 -27.73 -0.45 -11.90
CA GLU A 289 -27.97 -0.44 -10.47
C GLU A 289 -27.87 -1.87 -9.94
N VAL A 290 -27.33 -2.02 -8.72
CA VAL A 290 -27.16 -3.32 -8.06
C VAL A 290 -27.74 -3.23 -6.66
N THR A 291 -28.82 -3.97 -6.43
CA THR A 291 -29.42 -4.13 -5.10
C THR A 291 -28.62 -5.14 -4.29
N VAL A 292 -28.24 -4.76 -3.08
CA VAL A 292 -27.58 -5.62 -2.11
C VAL A 292 -28.53 -5.81 -0.94
N SER A 293 -28.90 -7.06 -0.68
CA SER A 293 -29.68 -7.45 0.49
C SER A 293 -28.80 -8.30 1.40
N MET A 294 -28.83 -8.02 2.70
CA MET A 294 -28.07 -8.74 3.73
C MET A 294 -29.00 -9.10 4.89
N ASP A 295 -28.85 -10.30 5.44
CA ASP A 295 -29.56 -10.72 6.64
C ASP A 295 -28.95 -10.08 7.90
N ALA A 296 -29.66 -10.17 9.02
CA ALA A 296 -29.10 -9.75 10.31
C ALA A 296 -27.83 -10.57 10.62
N PHE A 297 -26.77 -9.87 11.01
CA PHE A 297 -25.44 -10.41 11.30
C PHE A 297 -24.71 -11.02 10.11
N ASP A 298 -25.16 -10.76 8.88
CA ASP A 298 -24.33 -10.92 7.69
C ASP A 298 -23.15 -9.93 7.73
N CYS A 299 -22.04 -10.32 7.12
CA CYS A 299 -20.82 -9.52 7.11
C CYS A 299 -20.30 -9.24 5.70
N ILE A 300 -19.55 -8.15 5.60
CA ILE A 300 -18.69 -7.79 4.46
C ILE A 300 -17.26 -7.81 4.99
N GLN A 301 -16.40 -8.66 4.45
CA GLN A 301 -14.97 -8.58 4.74
C GLN A 301 -14.36 -7.40 4.00
N THR A 302 -13.72 -6.49 4.71
CA THR A 302 -13.19 -5.24 4.16
C THR A 302 -11.67 -5.18 4.16
N GLU A 303 -11.01 -6.02 4.97
CA GLU A 303 -9.56 -6.06 5.04
C GLU A 303 -9.05 -7.46 5.43
N THR A 304 -7.89 -7.79 4.89
CA THR A 304 -6.99 -8.80 5.43
C THR A 304 -5.69 -8.10 5.75
N SER A 305 -5.13 -8.31 6.94
CA SER A 305 -3.80 -7.88 7.30
C SER A 305 -3.00 -9.07 7.79
N GLN A 306 -2.34 -9.74 6.84
CA GLN A 306 -1.50 -10.90 7.04
C GLN A 306 -0.34 -10.58 7.98
N LYS A 307 -0.12 -11.46 8.97
CA LYS A 307 1.04 -11.47 9.85
C LYS A 307 1.95 -12.62 9.46
N TYR A 308 3.26 -12.39 9.49
CA TYR A 308 4.22 -13.30 8.87
C TYR A 308 5.04 -14.04 9.91
N THR A 309 5.31 -15.31 9.64
CA THR A 309 6.32 -16.10 10.35
C THR A 309 7.65 -16.02 9.62
N HIS A 310 8.75 -16.40 10.27
CA HIS A 310 10.05 -16.49 9.60
C HIS A 310 10.03 -17.43 8.37
N SER A 311 9.27 -18.53 8.43
CA SER A 311 9.08 -19.43 7.29
C SER A 311 8.35 -18.78 6.14
N ASP A 312 7.37 -17.91 6.41
CA ASP A 312 6.67 -17.16 5.36
C ASP A 312 7.63 -16.20 4.67
N LEU A 313 8.48 -15.50 5.42
CA LEU A 313 9.48 -14.60 4.85
C LEU A 313 10.48 -15.34 3.94
N GLU A 314 10.98 -16.50 4.36
CA GLU A 314 11.88 -17.32 3.54
C GLU A 314 11.18 -17.83 2.27
N PHE A 315 9.94 -18.29 2.42
CA PHE A 315 9.10 -18.74 1.31
C PHE A 315 8.86 -17.62 0.29
N LEU A 316 8.45 -16.44 0.73
CA LEU A 316 8.20 -15.29 -0.13
C LEU A 316 9.48 -14.82 -0.82
N CYS A 317 10.57 -14.64 -0.07
CA CYS A 317 11.86 -14.20 -0.60
C CYS A 317 12.34 -15.13 -1.72
N ARG A 318 12.47 -16.43 -1.42
CA ARG A 318 13.00 -17.39 -2.40
C ARG A 318 12.01 -17.65 -3.53
N GLY A 319 10.72 -17.81 -3.20
CA GLY A 319 9.67 -18.12 -4.17
C GLY A 319 9.45 -17.01 -5.19
N ALA A 320 9.76 -15.75 -4.83
CA ALA A 320 9.72 -14.61 -5.72
C ALA A 320 11.03 -14.37 -6.49
N GLY A 321 12.08 -15.19 -6.29
CA GLY A 321 13.36 -15.05 -7.00
C GLY A 321 14.29 -14.00 -6.39
N PHE A 322 14.20 -13.77 -5.08
CA PHE A 322 15.14 -12.94 -4.33
C PHE A 322 16.03 -13.77 -3.41
N ARG A 323 17.15 -13.18 -3.01
CA ARG A 323 17.99 -13.66 -1.92
C ARG A 323 17.96 -12.66 -0.76
N SER A 324 17.80 -13.16 0.46
CA SER A 324 17.83 -12.31 1.65
C SER A 324 19.27 -11.87 1.96
N LEU A 325 19.48 -10.56 2.11
CA LEU A 325 20.78 -9.98 2.50
C LEU A 325 20.83 -9.70 4.00
N LYS A 326 19.80 -9.02 4.51
CA LYS A 326 19.75 -8.56 5.89
C LYS A 326 18.31 -8.40 6.35
N THR A 327 18.12 -8.45 7.64
CA THR A 327 16.85 -8.17 8.31
C THR A 327 17.14 -7.21 9.43
N PHE A 328 16.35 -6.14 9.49
CA PHE A 328 16.36 -5.12 10.52
C PHE A 328 15.04 -5.23 11.29
N THR A 329 15.09 -5.09 12.61
CA THR A 329 13.91 -5.28 13.45
C THR A 329 13.91 -4.32 14.62
N ASP A 330 12.72 -4.03 15.15
CA ASP A 330 12.53 -3.21 16.33
C ASP A 330 12.93 -3.98 17.59
N ALA A 331 13.06 -3.29 18.73
CA ALA A 331 13.49 -3.91 19.98
C ALA A 331 12.59 -5.07 20.47
N GLN A 332 11.32 -5.13 20.03
CA GLN A 332 10.38 -6.17 20.42
C GLN A 332 10.32 -7.34 19.44
N ASN A 333 11.00 -7.26 18.29
CA ASN A 333 10.90 -8.20 17.18
C ASN A 333 9.45 -8.33 16.66
N TYR A 334 8.74 -7.21 16.60
CA TYR A 334 7.35 -7.15 16.15
C TYR A 334 7.24 -6.86 14.67
N PHE A 335 8.18 -6.11 14.13
CA PHE A 335 8.23 -5.65 12.76
C PHE A 335 9.60 -5.88 12.14
N TYR A 336 9.61 -6.32 10.89
CA TYR A 336 10.81 -6.78 10.19
C TYR A 336 10.92 -6.05 8.85
N ASP A 337 11.95 -5.21 8.72
CA ASP A 337 12.36 -4.65 7.45
C ASP A 337 13.41 -5.56 6.83
N CYS A 338 13.01 -6.30 5.79
CA CYS A 338 13.84 -7.26 5.12
C CYS A 338 14.47 -6.64 3.86
N LEU A 339 15.80 -6.65 3.80
CA LEU A 339 16.55 -6.25 2.62
C LEU A 339 16.88 -7.47 1.77
N TRP A 340 16.32 -7.51 0.57
CA TRP A 340 16.46 -8.57 -0.41
C TRP A 340 17.16 -8.06 -1.67
N ILE A 341 17.87 -8.95 -2.36
CA ILE A 341 18.52 -8.67 -3.64
C ILE A 341 17.93 -9.53 -4.74
N ALA A 342 17.69 -8.90 -5.90
CA ALA A 342 17.22 -9.52 -7.11
C ALA A 342 18.36 -10.29 -7.80
N ASP A 343 18.71 -11.46 -7.28
CA ASP A 343 19.69 -12.35 -7.93
C ASP A 343 18.98 -13.35 -8.85
N ALA A 344 19.71 -13.95 -9.79
CA ALA A 344 19.23 -15.17 -10.43
C ALA A 344 19.05 -16.27 -9.37
N PRO A 345 17.95 -17.04 -9.38
CA PRO A 345 17.77 -18.14 -8.43
C PRO A 345 18.94 -19.12 -8.60
N GLN A 346 19.72 -19.32 -7.54
CA GLN A 346 20.62 -20.45 -7.47
C GLN A 346 19.74 -21.70 -7.33
N ILE A 347 19.44 -22.34 -8.47
CA ILE A 347 18.84 -23.66 -8.47
C ILE A 347 19.88 -24.60 -7.82
N PRO A 348 19.55 -25.28 -6.72
CA PRO A 348 20.48 -26.22 -6.06
C PRO A 348 20.95 -27.34 -6.99
#